data_AF-A0A429JPB8-F1
#
_entry.id   AF-A0A429JPB8-F1
#
_cell.length_a   1.000
_cell.length_b   1.000
_cell.length_c   1.000
_cell.angle_alpha   90.00
_cell.angle_beta   90.00
_cell.angle_gamma   90.00
#
_symmetry.space_group_name_H-M   'P 1'
#
loop_
_entity.id
_entity.type
_entity.pdbx_description
1 polymer ?
#
loop_
_entity_poly.entity_id
_entity_poly.type
_entity_poly.pdbx_seq_one_letter_code
_entity_poly.pdbx_strand_id
1 'polypeptide(L)'
;MHGDAAARTMLAATFGLAGDLPSRVTTGCGLRVPYAMTSPRPDRVTCLACREHARRVHLRLAEEAERLSRMLGSVISPAQGKLAADWHRDLAEKFSGAQG
;
A
#
# COMPACT_ATOMS: atom_id res chain seq x y z
N MET A 1 -28.06 4.34 1.04
CA MET A 1 -26.91 5.28 1.00
C MET A 1 -25.71 4.73 0.18
N HIS A 2 -25.93 3.93 -0.86
CA HIS A 2 -24.88 3.38 -1.75
C HIS A 2 -24.77 4.13 -3.10
N GLY A 3 -25.80 4.88 -3.49
CA GLY A 3 -25.84 5.59 -4.79
C GLY A 3 -24.87 6.77 -4.88
N ASP A 4 -24.62 7.48 -3.78
CA ASP A 4 -23.70 8.63 -3.75
C ASP A 4 -22.24 8.23 -3.93
N ALA A 5 -21.80 7.17 -3.24
CA ALA A 5 -20.45 6.64 -3.38
C ALA A 5 -20.18 6.11 -4.80
N ALA A 6 -21.14 5.40 -5.39
CA ALA A 6 -21.03 4.91 -6.77
C ALA A 6 -20.94 6.05 -7.79
N ALA A 7 -21.76 7.11 -7.63
CA ALA A 7 -21.72 8.29 -8.48
C ALA A 7 -20.38 9.04 -8.37
N ARG A 8 -19.86 9.21 -7.14
CA ARG A 8 -18.54 9.82 -6.91
C ARG A 8 -17.40 9.01 -7.52
N THR A 9 -17.44 7.69 -7.40
CA THR A 9 -16.45 6.81 -8.04
C THR A 9 -16.52 6.90 -9.56
N MET A 10 -17.71 6.91 -10.16
CA MET A 10 -17.88 7.11 -11.61
C MET A 10 -17.33 8.46 -12.08
N LEU A 11 -17.67 9.54 -11.39
CA LEU A 11 -17.18 10.88 -11.71
C LEU A 11 -15.66 10.97 -11.55
N ALA A 12 -15.11 10.43 -10.48
CA ALA A 12 -13.66 10.40 -10.24
C ALA A 12 -12.93 9.58 -11.32
N ALA A 13 -13.45 8.40 -11.68
CA ALA A 13 -12.88 7.54 -12.70
C ALA A 13 -12.81 8.22 -14.07
N THR A 14 -13.78 9.08 -14.41
CA THR A 14 -13.77 9.91 -15.63
C THR A 14 -12.53 10.79 -15.71
N PHE A 15 -11.99 11.22 -14.56
CA PHE A 15 -10.78 12.04 -14.45
C PHE A 15 -9.53 11.24 -14.03
N GLY A 16 -9.57 9.91 -14.05
CA GLY A 16 -8.46 9.05 -13.61
C GLY A 16 -8.19 9.10 -12.10
N LEU A 17 -9.19 9.49 -11.30
CA LEU A 17 -9.13 9.57 -9.85
C LEU A 17 -9.89 8.40 -9.21
N ALA A 18 -9.44 7.98 -8.02
CA ALA A 18 -10.17 7.04 -7.19
C ALA A 18 -11.06 7.81 -6.20
N GLY A 19 -12.37 7.78 -6.44
CA GLY A 19 -13.37 8.58 -5.71
C GLY A 19 -13.61 8.15 -4.27
N ASP A 20 -13.11 6.98 -3.91
CA ASP A 20 -13.17 6.33 -2.60
C ASP A 20 -11.91 6.58 -1.75
N LEU A 21 -10.90 7.26 -2.28
CA LEU A 21 -9.69 7.55 -1.51
C LEU A 21 -9.97 8.55 -0.38
N PRO A 22 -9.34 8.36 0.80
CA PRO A 22 -9.45 9.31 1.89
C PRO A 22 -8.78 10.63 1.52
N SER A 23 -9.39 11.76 1.91
CA SER A 23 -8.79 13.08 1.69
C SER A 23 -7.55 13.33 2.56
N ARG A 24 -7.48 12.70 3.74
CA ARG A 24 -6.36 12.79 4.69
C ARG A 24 -6.05 11.44 5.30
N VAL A 25 -4.78 11.24 5.64
CA VAL A 25 -4.27 10.03 6.31
C VAL A 25 -3.34 10.40 7.46
N THR A 26 -3.25 9.51 8.45
CA THR A 26 -2.21 9.58 9.48
C THR A 26 -0.99 8.83 8.97
N THR A 27 0.16 9.51 8.93
CA THR A 27 1.43 8.91 8.48
C THR A 27 2.09 8.08 9.57
N GLY A 28 3.13 7.32 9.22
CA GLY A 28 3.94 6.57 10.17
C GLY A 28 4.60 7.42 11.26
N CYS A 29 4.81 8.72 11.02
CA CYS A 29 5.30 9.67 12.02
C CYS A 29 4.19 10.34 12.85
N GLY A 30 2.93 9.95 12.66
CA GLY A 30 1.78 10.44 13.44
C GLY A 30 1.14 11.74 12.93
N LEU A 31 1.69 12.35 11.87
CA LEU A 31 1.11 13.55 11.28
C LEU A 31 -0.11 13.21 10.43
N ARG A 32 -1.15 14.04 10.52
CA ARG A 32 -2.33 13.95 9.65
C ARG A 32 -2.14 14.86 8.44
N VAL A 33 -1.95 14.28 7.25
CA VAL A 33 -1.63 15.00 6.00
C VAL A 33 -2.64 14.66 4.89
N PRO A 34 -2.77 15.48 3.83
CA PRO A 34 -3.51 15.07 2.62
C PRO A 34 -2.93 13.79 2.02
N TYR A 35 -3.78 12.89 1.52
CA TYR A 35 -3.31 11.61 0.93
C TYR A 35 -2.32 11.83 -0.22
N ALA A 36 -2.53 12.86 -1.04
CA ALA A 36 -1.66 13.25 -2.15
C ALA A 36 -0.22 13.64 -1.74
N MET A 37 0.03 13.90 -0.45
CA MET A 37 1.37 14.19 0.08
C MET A 37 2.12 12.93 0.54
N THR A 38 1.53 11.74 0.41
CA THR A 38 2.22 10.48 0.68
C THR A 38 2.87 9.92 -0.58
N SER A 39 3.94 9.14 -0.43
CA SER A 39 4.63 8.50 -1.55
C SER A 39 4.87 7.03 -1.25
N PRO A 40 4.55 6.12 -2.19
CA PRO A 40 4.92 4.71 -2.09
C PRO A 40 6.39 4.46 -2.50
N ARG A 41 7.08 5.47 -3.06
CA ARG A 41 8.46 5.35 -3.55
C ARG A 41 9.45 5.59 -2.41
N PRO A 42 10.33 4.62 -2.07
CA PRO A 42 11.28 4.74 -0.96
C PRO A 42 12.17 5.98 -1.06
N ASP A 43 12.69 6.30 -2.25
CA ASP A 43 13.57 7.45 -2.53
C ASP A 43 12.95 8.80 -2.18
N ARG A 44 11.61 8.91 -2.16
CA ARG A 44 10.89 10.15 -1.84
C ARG A 44 10.47 10.27 -0.38
N VAL A 45 10.70 9.24 0.43
CA VAL A 45 10.37 9.26 1.86
C VAL A 45 11.64 9.55 2.65
N THR A 46 11.78 10.76 3.15
CA THR A 46 12.97 11.18 3.93
C THR A 46 12.79 11.00 5.44
N CYS A 47 11.54 11.00 5.92
CA CYS A 47 11.24 10.80 7.33
C CYS A 47 11.50 9.35 7.77
N LEU A 48 12.42 9.15 8.73
CA LEU A 48 12.78 7.83 9.25
C LEU A 48 11.59 7.06 9.84
N ALA A 49 10.74 7.71 10.63
CA ALA A 49 9.56 7.04 11.19
C ALA A 49 8.56 6.58 10.11
N CYS A 50 8.42 7.36 9.02
CA CYS A 50 7.60 6.95 7.88
C CYS A 50 8.23 5.80 7.09
N ARG A 51 9.57 5.77 6.94
CA ARG A 51 10.28 4.65 6.34
C ARG A 51 10.11 3.35 7.13
N GLU A 52 10.29 3.42 8.45
CA GLU A 52 10.17 2.28 9.34
C GLU A 52 8.71 1.76 9.37
N HIS A 53 7.74 2.67 9.38
CA HIS A 53 6.33 2.30 9.18
C HIS A 53 6.10 1.59 7.85
N ALA A 54 6.58 2.13 6.73
CA ALA A 54 6.43 1.52 5.41
C ALA A 54 7.09 0.13 5.36
N ARG A 55 8.30 -0.02 5.91
CA ARG A 55 8.97 -1.32 6.04
C ARG A 55 8.07 -2.35 6.73
N ARG A 56 7.53 -2.03 7.90
CA ARG A 56 6.62 -2.94 8.65
C ARG A 56 5.36 -3.28 7.86
N VAL A 57 4.78 -2.30 7.17
CA VAL A 57 3.61 -2.53 6.32
C VAL A 57 3.93 -3.50 5.19
N HIS A 58 5.05 -3.30 4.48
CA HIS A 58 5.44 -4.19 3.40
C HIS A 58 5.75 -5.61 3.89
N LEU A 59 6.43 -5.78 5.03
CA LEU A 59 6.66 -7.12 5.61
C LEU A 59 5.35 -7.84 5.94
N ARG A 60 4.40 -7.13 6.58
CA ARG A 60 3.07 -7.69 6.86
C ARG A 60 2.33 -8.09 5.59
N LEU A 61 2.38 -7.26 4.55
CA LEU A 61 1.75 -7.56 3.26
C LEU A 61 2.39 -8.76 2.56
N ALA A 62 3.71 -8.96 2.71
CA ALA A 62 4.38 -10.15 2.20
C ALA A 62 3.85 -11.42 2.87
N GLU A 63 3.74 -11.42 4.19
CA GLU A 63 3.16 -12.54 4.96
C GLU A 63 1.72 -12.81 4.55
N GLU A 64 0.94 -11.75 4.37
CA GLU A 64 -0.46 -11.84 3.96
C GLU A 64 -0.64 -12.41 2.55
N ALA A 65 0.16 -11.95 1.57
CA ALA A 65 0.12 -12.46 0.21
C ALA A 65 0.41 -13.98 0.16
N GLU A 66 1.41 -14.46 0.90
CA GLU A 66 1.68 -15.90 0.95
C GLU A 66 0.61 -16.67 1.69
N ARG A 67 0.09 -16.14 2.80
CA ARG A 67 -0.97 -16.80 3.58
C ARG A 67 -2.23 -16.97 2.75
N LEU A 68 -2.69 -15.88 2.11
CA LEU A 68 -3.92 -15.87 1.30
C LEU A 68 -3.80 -16.78 0.08
N SER A 69 -2.65 -16.81 -0.59
CA SER A 69 -2.45 -17.66 -1.77
C SER A 69 -2.45 -19.17 -1.49
N ARG A 70 -2.28 -19.57 -0.23
CA ARG A 70 -2.34 -20.98 0.21
C ARG A 70 -3.72 -21.39 0.73
N MET A 71 -4.67 -20.46 0.82
CA MET A 71 -6.03 -20.78 1.28
C MET A 71 -6.80 -21.56 0.21
N LEU A 72 -7.63 -22.51 0.67
CA LEU A 72 -8.55 -23.22 -0.21
C LEU A 72 -9.53 -22.24 -0.86
N GLY A 73 -9.72 -22.38 -2.17
CA GLY A 73 -10.55 -21.45 -2.95
C GLY A 73 -9.87 -20.11 -3.26
N SER A 74 -8.57 -19.95 -2.99
CA SER A 74 -7.81 -18.78 -3.42
C SER A 74 -7.84 -18.64 -4.94
N VAL A 75 -8.14 -17.43 -5.41
CA VAL A 75 -8.09 -17.05 -6.83
C VAL A 75 -6.67 -16.76 -7.32
N ILE A 76 -5.71 -16.63 -6.40
CA ILE A 76 -4.28 -16.46 -6.71
C ILE A 76 -3.53 -17.75 -6.36
N SER A 77 -2.63 -18.18 -7.24
CA SER A 77 -1.81 -19.36 -7.01
C SER A 77 -0.72 -19.11 -5.96
N PRO A 78 -0.21 -20.16 -5.29
CA PRO A 78 0.93 -20.03 -4.38
C PRO A 78 2.16 -19.37 -5.03
N ALA A 79 2.40 -19.61 -6.32
CA ALA A 79 3.51 -18.98 -7.05
C ALA A 79 3.30 -17.47 -7.23
N GLN A 80 2.06 -17.04 -7.53
CA GLN A 80 1.72 -15.61 -7.60
C GLN A 80 1.82 -14.95 -6.22
N GLY A 81 1.38 -15.63 -5.16
CA GLY A 81 1.53 -15.16 -3.79
C GLY A 81 2.99 -14.98 -3.39
N LYS A 82 3.86 -15.94 -3.74
CA LYS A 82 5.30 -15.83 -3.53
C LYS A 82 5.89 -14.63 -4.28
N LEU A 83 5.54 -14.45 -5.55
CA LEU A 83 6.02 -13.31 -6.35
C LEU A 83 5.63 -11.97 -5.71
N ALA A 84 4.38 -11.84 -5.28
CA ALA A 84 3.91 -10.64 -4.58
C ALA A 84 4.64 -10.43 -3.24
N ALA A 85 4.86 -11.50 -2.48
CA ALA A 85 5.56 -11.43 -1.22
C ALA A 85 7.02 -11.02 -1.37
N ASP A 86 7.72 -11.55 -2.37
CA ASP A 86 9.10 -11.18 -2.67
C ASP A 86 9.19 -9.70 -3.09
N TRP A 87 8.25 -9.22 -3.90
CA TRP A 87 8.17 -7.79 -4.25
C TRP A 87 7.97 -6.89 -3.02
N HIS A 88 7.12 -7.31 -2.08
CA HIS A 88 6.94 -6.58 -0.82
C HIS A 88 8.20 -6.60 0.05
N ARG A 89 8.91 -7.73 0.14
CA ARG A 89 10.18 -7.83 0.88
C ARG A 89 11.25 -6.91 0.29
N ASP A 90 11.37 -6.87 -1.03
CA ASP A 90 12.30 -5.96 -1.73
C ASP A 90 12.01 -4.49 -1.42
N LEU A 91 10.73 -4.11 -1.35
CA LEU A 91 10.35 -2.76 -0.93
C LEU A 91 10.66 -2.49 0.53
N ALA A 92 10.38 -3.46 1.42
CA ALA A 92 10.72 -3.34 2.83
C ALA A 92 12.23 -3.10 3.02
N GLU A 93 13.07 -3.77 2.23
CA GLU A 93 14.52 -3.56 2.24
C GLU A 93 14.92 -2.17 1.73
N LYS A 94 14.30 -1.69 0.63
CA LYS A 94 14.55 -0.32 0.15
C LYS A 94 14.13 0.76 1.15
N PHE A 95 13.10 0.50 1.95
CA PHE A 95 12.68 1.40 3.03
C PHE A 95 13.62 1.35 4.25
N SER A 96 14.31 0.22 4.50
CA SER A 96 15.27 0.06 5.60
C SER A 96 16.46 1.01 5.51
N GLY A 97 16.80 1.45 4.29
CA GLY A 97 17.98 2.28 4.03
C GLY A 97 19.27 1.48 3.80
N ALA A 98 19.20 0.14 3.70
CA ALA A 98 20.37 -0.71 3.42
C ALA A 98 20.93 -0.63 2.00
N GLN A 99 20.56 0.41 1.23
CA GLN A 99 21.15 0.72 -0.07
C GLN A 99 21.54 2.20 -0.06
N GLY A 100 22.76 2.44 0.43
CA GLY A 100 23.57 3.62 0.16
C GLY A 100 24.78 3.19 -0.65
#